data_AF-A0A961TMH9-F1
#
_entry.id   AF-A0A961TMH9-F1
#
_cell.length_a   1.000
_cell.length_b   1.000
_cell.length_c   1.000
_cell.angle_alpha   90.00
_cell.angle_beta   90.00
_cell.angle_gamma   90.00
#
_symmetry.space_group_name_H-M   'P 1'
#
loop_
_entity.id
_entity.type
_entity.pdbx_description
1 polymer ?
#
loop_
_entity_poly.entity_id
_entity_poly.type
_entity_poly.pdbx_seq_one_letter_code
_entity_poly.pdbx_strand_id
1 'polypeptide(L)'
;MKSSTCFAVSALAIVAMLAGKARAISDDTEWTDELVCSAGLANYFFLNAAPKRIGEIEGWYAFRSASGATYDCQLQGDVVAFRWKNDSGPMASRSTQFKKSGNTLTIIGDLGTARFRLTDGKWSFVE
;
A
#
# COMPACT_ATOMS: atom_id res chain seq x y z
N MET A 1 75.01 7.53 -21.59
CA MET A 1 73.71 8.15 -21.92
C MET A 1 72.62 7.38 -21.18
N LYS A 2 71.63 8.12 -20.64
CA LYS A 2 70.32 7.71 -20.03
C LYS A 2 69.71 6.44 -20.66
N SER A 3 68.87 5.58 -20.06
CA SER A 3 67.82 5.68 -19.03
C SER A 3 67.31 4.24 -18.74
N SER A 4 67.03 3.83 -17.51
CA SER A 4 65.70 3.74 -16.85
C SER A 4 64.90 2.42 -17.02
N THR A 5 64.67 1.77 -15.86
CA THR A 5 63.46 1.07 -15.33
C THR A 5 62.90 -0.18 -16.02
N CYS A 6 62.76 -1.35 -15.37
CA CYS A 6 62.01 -1.76 -14.16
C CYS A 6 60.55 -2.19 -14.46
N PHE A 7 60.22 -3.45 -14.14
CA PHE A 7 59.06 -3.94 -13.36
C PHE A 7 58.53 -5.30 -13.82
N ALA A 8 58.59 -6.26 -12.89
CA ALA A 8 57.91 -7.54 -12.92
C ALA A 8 56.39 -7.34 -12.72
N VAL A 9 55.58 -8.19 -13.33
CA VAL A 9 54.16 -8.33 -12.96
C VAL A 9 53.87 -9.81 -12.74
N SER A 10 53.78 -10.17 -11.46
CA SER A 10 53.27 -11.44 -10.97
C SER A 10 51.77 -11.33 -10.69
N ALA A 11 51.08 -12.45 -10.97
CA ALA A 11 49.96 -13.03 -10.21
C ALA A 11 48.62 -12.25 -10.09
N LEU A 12 47.52 -12.94 -10.42
CA LEU A 12 46.64 -13.59 -9.44
C LEU A 12 45.45 -14.23 -10.19
N ALA A 13 45.22 -15.53 -10.00
CA ALA A 13 43.98 -16.19 -10.38
C ALA A 13 42.91 -15.90 -9.32
N ILE A 14 41.81 -15.25 -9.73
CA ILE A 14 40.69 -14.94 -8.84
C ILE A 14 39.73 -16.13 -8.85
N VAL A 15 39.61 -16.80 -7.70
CA VAL A 15 38.57 -17.80 -7.44
C VAL A 15 37.25 -17.08 -7.27
N ALA A 16 36.34 -17.25 -8.24
CA ALA A 16 34.98 -16.74 -8.16
C ALA A 16 34.19 -17.57 -7.14
N MET A 17 33.97 -17.01 -5.94
CA MET A 17 33.01 -17.54 -4.98
C MET A 17 31.59 -17.27 -5.51
N LEU A 18 30.91 -18.32 -5.96
CA LEU A 18 29.47 -18.32 -6.19
C LEU A 18 28.75 -18.23 -4.83
N ALA A 19 28.64 -17.00 -4.32
CA ALA A 19 27.68 -16.69 -3.28
C ALA A 19 26.28 -16.75 -3.90
N GLY A 20 25.66 -17.92 -3.83
CA GLY A 20 24.23 -18.07 -4.05
C GLY A 20 23.51 -17.18 -3.05
N LYS A 21 23.07 -16.00 -3.51
CA LYS A 21 22.09 -15.20 -2.79
C LYS A 21 20.83 -16.06 -2.68
N ALA A 22 20.62 -16.68 -1.52
CA ALA A 22 19.29 -17.03 -1.09
C ALA A 22 18.47 -15.75 -1.18
N ARG A 23 17.58 -15.66 -2.18
CA ARG A 23 16.49 -14.68 -2.13
C ARG A 23 15.71 -15.07 -0.89
N ALA A 24 15.82 -14.25 0.17
CA ALA A 24 14.76 -14.20 1.14
C ALA A 24 13.48 -13.95 0.32
N ILE A 25 12.56 -14.92 0.36
CA ILE A 25 11.20 -14.69 -0.07
C ILE A 25 10.69 -13.69 0.97
N SER A 26 10.83 -12.42 0.63
CA SER A 26 10.08 -11.37 1.29
C SER A 26 8.63 -11.72 1.01
N ASP A 27 7.89 -12.08 2.05
CA ASP A 27 6.43 -11.97 2.01
C ASP A 27 6.16 -10.47 1.87
N ASP A 28 6.26 -9.96 0.64
CA ASP A 28 5.99 -8.57 0.27
C ASP A 28 4.47 -8.35 0.37
N THR A 29 3.98 -8.41 1.60
CA THR A 29 2.63 -8.01 1.98
C THR A 29 2.59 -6.49 1.84
N GLU A 30 2.31 -6.03 0.62
CA GLU A 30 2.24 -4.62 0.25
C GLU A 30 0.79 -4.11 0.30
N TRP A 31 0.64 -2.82 0.64
CA TRP A 31 -0.63 -2.12 0.57
C TRP A 31 -1.09 -1.93 -0.88
N THR A 32 -1.96 -2.81 -1.36
CA THR A 32 -2.67 -2.66 -2.63
C THR A 32 -3.69 -1.54 -2.57
N ASP A 33 -4.10 -1.03 -3.73
CA ASP A 33 -5.09 0.05 -3.81
C ASP A 33 -6.44 -0.36 -3.23
N GLU A 34 -6.83 -1.63 -3.42
CA GLU A 34 -8.01 -2.22 -2.80
C GLU A 34 -7.93 -2.17 -1.26
N LEU A 35 -6.78 -2.53 -0.68
CA LEU A 35 -6.57 -2.52 0.76
C LEU A 35 -6.58 -1.10 1.34
N VAL A 36 -5.97 -0.14 0.64
CA VAL A 36 -6.03 1.29 1.00
C VAL A 36 -7.47 1.78 0.96
N CYS A 37 -8.22 1.44 -0.08
CA CYS A 37 -9.63 1.78 -0.20
C CYS A 37 -10.47 1.20 0.95
N SER A 38 -10.27 -0.09 1.26
CA SER A 38 -10.97 -0.77 2.34
C SER A 38 -10.71 -0.10 3.70
N ALA A 39 -9.45 0.21 4.02
CA ALA A 39 -9.07 0.92 5.25
C ALA A 39 -9.56 2.37 5.27
N GLY A 40 -9.49 3.07 4.13
CA GLY A 40 -9.98 4.44 3.97
C GLY A 40 -11.49 4.54 4.21
N LEU A 41 -12.27 3.62 3.65
CA LEU A 41 -13.71 3.51 3.91
C LEU A 41 -14.01 3.23 5.38
N ALA A 42 -13.24 2.33 6.00
CA ALA A 42 -13.41 2.02 7.42
C ALA A 42 -13.17 3.25 8.31
N ASN A 43 -12.15 4.06 7.99
CA ASN A 43 -11.91 5.32 8.69
C ASN A 43 -13.01 6.36 8.43
N TYR A 44 -13.30 6.65 7.16
CA TYR A 44 -14.20 7.74 6.77
C TYR A 44 -15.65 7.51 7.22
N PHE A 45 -16.13 6.27 7.13
CA PHE A 45 -17.50 5.90 7.49
C PHE A 45 -17.60 5.26 8.88
N PHE A 46 -16.52 5.26 9.68
CA PHE A 46 -16.46 4.66 11.01
C PHE A 46 -16.99 3.22 11.04
N LEU A 47 -16.54 2.38 10.10
CA LEU A 47 -17.02 1.01 10.00
C LEU A 47 -16.39 0.14 11.11
N ASN A 48 -17.24 -0.59 11.82
CA ASN A 48 -16.81 -1.52 12.88
C ASN A 48 -16.06 -2.76 12.37
N ALA A 49 -16.03 -2.97 11.05
CA ALA A 49 -15.36 -4.10 10.40
C ALA A 49 -14.92 -3.71 8.99
N ALA A 50 -13.92 -4.42 8.46
CA ALA A 50 -13.49 -4.25 7.08
C ALA A 50 -14.66 -4.52 6.11
N PRO A 51 -14.97 -3.59 5.20
CA PRO A 51 -16.02 -3.82 4.22
C PRO A 51 -15.56 -4.87 3.19
N LYS A 52 -16.51 -5.67 2.69
CA LYS A 52 -16.24 -6.73 1.72
C LYS A 52 -16.22 -6.16 0.30
N ARG A 53 -15.19 -6.46 -0.50
CA ARG A 53 -15.21 -6.13 -1.92
C ARG A 53 -16.31 -6.94 -2.64
N ILE A 54 -17.11 -6.24 -3.43
CA ILE A 54 -18.22 -6.82 -4.21
C ILE A 54 -18.03 -6.65 -5.72
N GLY A 55 -17.04 -5.88 -6.17
CA GLY A 55 -16.72 -5.75 -7.58
C GLY A 55 -15.92 -4.49 -7.88
N GLU A 56 -16.04 -4.05 -9.12
CA GLU A 56 -15.45 -2.82 -9.64
C GLU A 56 -16.37 -2.26 -10.74
N ILE A 57 -16.59 -0.94 -10.73
CA ILE A 57 -17.50 -0.26 -11.65
C ILE A 57 -16.82 1.01 -12.13
N GLU A 58 -16.50 1.07 -13.42
CA GLU A 58 -15.87 2.25 -14.07
C GLU A 58 -14.54 2.67 -13.40
N GLY A 59 -13.73 1.70 -12.98
CA GLY A 59 -12.45 1.96 -12.30
C GLY A 59 -12.59 2.37 -10.84
N TRP A 60 -13.76 2.18 -10.23
CA TRP A 60 -13.98 2.32 -8.79
C TRP A 60 -14.19 0.96 -8.15
N TYR A 61 -13.46 0.67 -7.09
CA TYR A 61 -13.68 -0.52 -6.27
C TYR A 61 -15.00 -0.39 -5.51
N ALA A 62 -15.88 -1.38 -5.66
CA ALA A 62 -17.16 -1.41 -4.96
C ALA A 62 -17.06 -2.29 -3.71
N PHE A 63 -17.52 -1.75 -2.57
CA PHE A 63 -17.46 -2.39 -1.26
C PHE A 63 -18.82 -2.39 -0.57
N ARG A 64 -19.08 -3.42 0.25
CA ARG A 64 -20.28 -3.54 1.09
C ARG A 64 -19.91 -3.64 2.57
N SER A 65 -20.48 -2.78 3.41
CA SER A 65 -20.33 -2.89 4.86
C SER A 65 -21.16 -4.02 5.45
N ALA A 66 -20.87 -4.38 6.71
CA ALA A 66 -21.69 -5.32 7.47
C ALA A 66 -23.15 -4.86 7.65
N SER A 67 -23.40 -3.55 7.69
CA SER A 67 -24.75 -2.97 7.73
C SER A 67 -25.50 -3.04 6.38
N GLY A 68 -24.83 -3.50 5.32
CA GLY A 68 -25.42 -3.68 4.00
C GLY A 68 -25.30 -2.47 3.06
N ALA A 69 -24.77 -1.34 3.54
CA ALA A 69 -24.51 -0.15 2.73
C ALA A 69 -23.38 -0.40 1.72
N THR A 70 -23.49 0.25 0.56
CA THR A 70 -22.51 0.13 -0.54
C THR A 70 -21.78 1.45 -0.72
N TYR A 71 -20.47 1.35 -0.86
CA TYR A 71 -19.56 2.47 -1.06
C TYR A 71 -18.61 2.11 -2.17
N ASP A 72 -18.29 3.07 -3.02
CA ASP A 72 -17.20 2.87 -3.97
C ASP A 72 -16.03 3.77 -3.64
N CYS A 73 -14.84 3.29 -3.97
CA CYS A 73 -13.58 3.94 -3.69
C CYS A 73 -12.66 3.90 -4.89
N GLN A 74 -11.88 4.97 -5.06
CA GLN A 74 -10.82 5.06 -6.06
C GLN A 74 -9.64 5.84 -5.48
N LEU A 75 -8.42 5.41 -5.79
CA LEU A 75 -7.22 6.18 -5.47
C LEU A 75 -6.91 7.19 -6.57
N GLN A 76 -6.57 8.42 -6.18
CA GLN A 76 -6.20 9.52 -7.04
C GLN A 76 -4.90 10.14 -6.50
N GLY A 77 -3.76 9.60 -6.90
CA GLY A 77 -2.48 9.95 -6.31
C GLY A 77 -2.39 9.49 -4.85
N ASP A 78 -2.21 10.44 -3.92
CA ASP A 78 -2.18 10.22 -2.47
C ASP A 78 -3.55 10.45 -1.79
N VAL A 79 -4.60 10.61 -2.59
CA VAL A 79 -5.98 10.82 -2.13
C VAL A 79 -6.82 9.56 -2.35
N VAL A 80 -7.65 9.24 -1.36
CA VAL A 80 -8.74 8.27 -1.44
C VAL A 80 -10.04 9.01 -1.73
N ALA A 81 -10.61 8.79 -2.91
CA ALA A 81 -11.90 9.31 -3.30
C ALA A 81 -13.01 8.30 -2.97
N PHE A 82 -14.13 8.79 -2.45
CA PHE A 82 -15.30 7.97 -2.11
C PHE A 82 -16.54 8.44 -2.88
N ARG A 83 -17.42 7.51 -3.21
CA ARG A 83 -18.79 7.78 -3.65
C ARG A 83 -19.77 6.82 -2.99
N TRP A 84 -20.96 7.30 -2.65
CA TRP A 84 -22.01 6.51 -2.02
C TRP A 84 -23.38 7.12 -2.29
N LYS A 85 -24.43 6.45 -1.87
CA LYS A 85 -25.80 6.97 -1.93
C LYS A 85 -26.38 7.09 -0.53
N ASN A 86 -27.01 8.21 -0.23
CA ASN A 86 -27.84 8.40 0.95
C ASN A 86 -29.28 8.72 0.53
N ASP A 87 -30.14 9.05 1.51
CA ASP A 87 -31.55 9.38 1.27
C ASP A 87 -31.73 10.61 0.36
N SER A 88 -30.75 11.51 0.33
CA SER A 88 -30.74 12.72 -0.49
C SER A 88 -30.19 12.49 -1.90
N GLY A 89 -29.61 11.32 -2.19
CA GLY A 89 -29.07 10.98 -3.51
C GLY A 89 -27.58 10.60 -3.50
N PRO A 90 -26.92 10.68 -4.67
CA PRO A 90 -25.50 10.39 -4.80
C PRO A 90 -24.64 11.42 -4.08
N MET A 91 -23.63 10.94 -3.36
CA MET A 91 -22.66 11.72 -2.60
C MET A 91 -21.24 11.32 -3.01
N ALA A 92 -20.29 12.25 -2.85
CA ALA A 92 -18.88 11.97 -3.08
C ALA A 92 -17.98 12.78 -2.14
N SER A 93 -16.78 12.26 -1.87
CA SER A 93 -15.74 12.92 -1.08
C SER A 93 -14.36 12.66 -1.70
N ARG A 94 -13.46 13.64 -1.61
CA ARG A 94 -12.06 13.58 -2.10
C ARG A 94 -11.08 14.25 -1.14
N SER A 95 -11.41 14.25 0.15
CA SER A 95 -10.61 14.93 1.19
C SER A 95 -9.67 13.98 1.94
N THR A 96 -9.83 12.67 1.78
CA THR A 96 -9.07 11.69 2.56
C THR A 96 -7.74 11.42 1.90
N GLN A 97 -6.65 11.71 2.59
CA GLN A 97 -5.28 11.40 2.14
C GLN A 97 -4.79 10.11 2.76
N PHE A 98 -3.77 9.49 2.17
CA PHE A 98 -3.10 8.34 2.75
C PHE A 98 -1.57 8.41 2.62
N LYS A 99 -0.88 7.76 3.55
CA LYS A 99 0.58 7.58 3.52
C LYS A 99 0.93 6.13 3.83
N LYS A 100 1.69 5.49 2.94
CA LYS A 100 2.22 4.13 3.12
C LYS A 100 3.63 4.20 3.70
N SER A 101 3.93 3.38 4.70
CA SER A 101 5.26 3.24 5.28
C SER A 101 5.48 1.79 5.72
N GLY A 102 6.12 0.99 4.86
CA GLY A 102 6.23 -0.46 5.06
C GLY A 102 4.86 -1.11 5.18
N ASN A 103 4.66 -1.90 6.23
CA ASN A 103 3.39 -2.53 6.56
C ASN A 103 2.37 -1.59 7.23
N THR A 104 2.70 -0.32 7.45
CA THR A 104 1.80 0.64 8.08
C THR A 104 1.18 1.58 7.06
N LEU A 105 -0.14 1.80 7.15
CA LEU A 105 -0.89 2.80 6.40
C LEU A 105 -1.42 3.84 7.38
N THR A 106 -1.25 5.12 7.06
CA THR A 106 -1.89 6.22 7.78
C THR A 106 -2.94 6.85 6.87
N ILE A 107 -4.20 6.85 7.31
CA ILE A 107 -5.31 7.53 6.64
C ILE A 107 -5.57 8.84 7.37
N ILE A 108 -5.67 9.94 6.62
CA ILE A 108 -5.87 11.29 7.14
C ILE A 108 -7.16 11.80 6.49
N GLY A 109 -8.27 11.77 7.20
CA GLY A 109 -9.56 12.30 6.74
C GLY A 109 -10.01 13.52 7.54
N ASP A 110 -11.08 14.18 7.08
CA ASP A 110 -11.65 15.36 7.76
C ASP A 110 -12.10 15.06 9.19
N LEU A 111 -12.48 13.80 9.44
CA LEU A 111 -13.06 13.36 10.71
C LEU A 111 -12.02 12.75 11.65
N GLY A 112 -10.77 12.62 11.21
CA GLY A 112 -9.69 12.06 12.03
C GLY A 112 -8.59 11.40 11.23
N THR A 113 -7.50 11.10 11.94
CA THR A 113 -6.38 10.31 11.43
C THR A 113 -6.40 8.94 12.09
N ALA A 114 -6.27 7.89 11.30
CA ALA A 114 -6.15 6.52 11.78
C ALA A 114 -4.94 5.82 11.17
N ARG A 115 -4.34 4.92 11.94
CA ARG A 115 -3.26 4.04 11.47
C ARG A 115 -3.75 2.62 11.35
N PHE A 116 -3.21 1.93 10.37
CA PHE A 116 -3.51 0.55 10.07
C PHE A 116 -2.21 -0.21 9.86
N ARG A 117 -2.18 -1.48 10.25
CA ARG A 117 -1.08 -2.40 9.98
C ARG A 117 -1.57 -3.54 9.12
N LEU A 118 -0.76 -3.89 8.13
CA LEU A 118 -0.97 -5.01 7.24
C LEU A 118 -0.23 -6.24 7.76
N THR A 119 -0.96 -7.34 7.93
CA THR A 119 -0.46 -8.64 8.35
C THR A 119 -1.18 -9.70 7.54
N ASP A 120 -0.46 -10.57 6.84
CA ASP A 120 -1.02 -11.68 6.04
C ASP A 120 -2.10 -11.23 5.05
N GLY A 121 -1.88 -10.10 4.36
CA GLY A 121 -2.82 -9.53 3.40
C GLY A 121 -4.10 -8.93 4.00
N LYS A 122 -4.19 -8.81 5.32
CA LYS A 122 -5.32 -8.20 6.04
C LYS A 122 -4.84 -7.02 6.86
N TRP A 123 -5.68 -6.00 6.96
CA TRP A 123 -5.38 -4.85 7.79
C TRP A 123 -6.10 -4.90 9.13
N SER A 124 -5.50 -4.29 10.15
CA SER A 124 -6.11 -4.00 11.44
C SER A 124 -5.80 -2.57 11.88
N PHE A 125 -6.66 -1.98 12.70
CA PHE A 125 -6.41 -0.68 13.33
C PHE A 125 -5.21 -0.75 14.27
N VAL A 126 -4.42 0.32 14.30
CA VAL A 126 -3.31 0.54 15.22
C VAL A 126 -3.48 1.92 15.84
N GLU A 127 -3.37 1.97 17.16
CA GLU A 127 -3.38 3.21 17.95
C GLU A 127 -2.12 4.06 17.68
#